data_AF-A0A220ULT9-F1
#
_entry.id   AF-A0A220ULT9-F1
#
_cell.length_a   1.000
_cell.length_b   1.000
_cell.length_c   1.000
_cell.angle_alpha   90.00
_cell.angle_beta   90.00
_cell.angle_gamma   90.00
#
_symmetry.space_group_name_H-M   'P 1'
#
loop_
_entity.id
_entity.type
_entity.pdbx_description
1 polymer ?
#
loop_
_entity_poly.entity_id
_entity_poly.type
_entity_poly.pdbx_seq_one_letter_code
_entity_poly.pdbx_strand_id
1 'polypeptide(L)'
;MLNPLVIPLVPIVGAVTANLTELIRGESKAWHPNMDIGMKTFTFAIAAYVLVWFALLVTAISVGGNNHLSSGFEVIGLFLFGLGLYTFGKGTRFVSSQLQLWLYRLALPGLLLSCGLISYFG
;
A
#
# COMPACT_ATOMS: atom_id res chain seq x y z
N MET A 1 -4.70 -21.27 1.99
CA MET A 1 -3.30 -20.86 2.26
C MET A 1 -2.86 -20.07 1.06
N LEU A 2 -2.45 -18.81 1.27
CA LEU A 2 -1.98 -17.97 0.17
C LEU A 2 -0.77 -18.57 -0.53
N ASN A 3 -0.72 -18.33 -1.84
CA ASN A 3 0.45 -18.62 -2.64
C ASN A 3 1.68 -17.85 -2.09
N PRO A 4 2.84 -18.52 -1.86
CA PRO A 4 4.05 -17.89 -1.31
C PRO A 4 4.52 -16.66 -2.07
N LEU A 5 4.25 -16.58 -3.39
CA LEU A 5 4.57 -15.42 -4.22
C LEU A 5 3.78 -14.16 -3.83
N VAL A 6 2.61 -14.34 -3.25
CA VAL A 6 1.65 -13.29 -2.94
C VAL A 6 1.85 -12.75 -1.51
N ILE A 7 2.39 -13.58 -0.62
CA ILE A 7 2.70 -13.25 0.78
C ILE A 7 3.52 -11.95 0.93
N PRO A 8 4.60 -11.66 0.16
CA PRO A 8 5.35 -10.43 0.31
C PRO A 8 4.67 -9.20 -0.33
N LEU A 9 3.78 -9.39 -1.32
CA LEU A 9 3.10 -8.28 -1.99
C LEU A 9 2.11 -7.58 -1.07
N VAL A 10 1.37 -8.34 -0.27
CA VAL A 10 0.36 -7.83 0.65
C VAL A 10 0.91 -6.83 1.70
N PRO A 11 2.00 -7.12 2.44
CA PRO A 11 2.59 -6.17 3.38
C PRO A 11 3.25 -4.98 2.68
N ILE A 12 3.73 -5.13 1.43
CA ILE A 12 4.22 -3.99 0.64
C ILE A 12 3.08 -3.03 0.34
N VAL A 13 1.91 -3.53 -0.07
CA VAL A 13 0.71 -2.69 -0.27
C VAL A 13 0.31 -1.99 1.04
N GLY A 14 0.41 -2.68 2.18
CA GLY A 14 0.21 -2.09 3.50
C GLY A 14 1.17 -0.94 3.81
N ALA A 15 2.47 -1.12 3.54
CA ALA A 15 3.49 -0.10 3.73
C ALA A 15 3.30 1.11 2.81
N VAL A 16 2.95 0.89 1.54
CA VAL A 16 2.62 1.96 0.59
C VAL A 16 1.40 2.75 1.06
N THR A 17 0.39 2.06 1.60
CA THR A 17 -0.80 2.70 2.16
C THR A 17 -0.45 3.59 3.36
N ALA A 18 0.42 3.12 4.27
CA ALA A 18 0.89 3.93 5.38
C ALA A 18 1.64 5.18 4.89
N ASN A 19 2.50 5.05 3.89
CA ASN A 19 3.23 6.17 3.28
C ASN A 19 2.26 7.22 2.66
N LEU A 20 1.25 6.76 1.93
CA LEU A 20 0.19 7.64 1.38
C LEU A 20 -0.62 8.32 2.50
N THR A 21 -0.85 7.63 3.62
CA THR A 21 -1.53 8.20 4.78
C THR A 21 -0.72 9.35 5.39
N GLU A 22 0.59 9.17 5.57
CA GLU A 22 1.49 10.23 6.05
C GLU A 22 1.55 11.44 5.10
N LEU A 23 1.47 11.21 3.79
CA LEU A 23 1.36 12.27 2.79
C LEU A 23 0.08 13.10 2.96
N ILE A 24 -1.08 12.44 3.07
CA ILE A 24 -2.38 13.10 3.20
C ILE A 24 -2.50 13.85 4.54
N ARG A 25 -1.94 13.29 5.62
CA ARG A 25 -1.87 13.94 6.93
C ARG A 25 -0.87 15.11 6.98
N GLY A 26 -0.05 15.28 5.95
CA GLY A 26 0.98 16.33 5.90
C GLY A 26 2.20 16.05 6.78
N GLU A 27 2.28 14.88 7.41
CA GLU A 27 3.41 14.46 8.26
C GLU A 27 4.71 14.32 7.45
N SER A 28 4.60 14.11 6.13
CA SER A 28 5.77 14.07 5.23
C SER A 28 6.60 15.37 5.26
N LYS A 29 5.97 16.53 5.51
CA LYS A 29 6.66 17.83 5.60
C LYS A 29 7.53 17.96 6.86
N ALA A 30 7.25 17.18 7.91
CA ALA A 30 8.06 17.18 9.13
C ALA A 30 9.43 16.52 8.90
N TRP A 31 9.50 15.54 8.00
CA TRP A 31 10.73 14.80 7.69
C TRP A 31 11.43 15.27 6.43
N HIS A 32 10.68 15.77 5.43
CA HIS A 32 11.21 16.32 4.19
C HIS A 32 10.65 17.72 3.91
N PRO A 33 11.08 18.74 4.68
CA PRO A 33 10.52 20.10 4.59
C PRO A 33 10.75 20.79 3.23
N ASN A 34 11.79 20.37 2.49
CA ASN A 34 12.12 20.90 1.16
C ASN A 34 11.54 20.08 -0.01
N MET A 35 10.72 19.06 0.27
CA MET A 35 10.14 18.22 -0.78
C MET A 35 8.93 18.91 -1.41
N ASP A 36 9.13 19.43 -2.62
CA ASP A 36 8.06 20.05 -3.39
C ASP A 36 7.29 18.97 -4.17
N ILE A 37 6.06 18.69 -3.73
CA ILE A 37 5.20 17.68 -4.35
C ILE A 37 4.34 18.38 -5.40
N GLY A 38 4.73 18.26 -6.66
CA GLY A 38 3.93 18.80 -7.76
C GLY A 38 2.50 18.23 -7.78
N MET A 39 1.52 19.07 -8.12
CA MET A 39 0.08 18.74 -8.11
C MET A 39 -0.28 17.41 -8.77
N LYS A 40 0.34 17.08 -9.91
CA LYS A 40 0.08 15.79 -10.61
C LYS A 40 0.44 14.57 -9.76
N THR A 41 1.55 14.64 -9.01
CA THR A 41 2.01 13.55 -8.14
C THR A 41 1.08 13.42 -6.93
N PHE A 42 0.63 14.54 -6.38
CA PHE A 42 -0.32 14.57 -5.28
C PHE A 42 -1.68 13.98 -5.66
N THR A 43 -2.24 14.35 -6.82
CA THR A 43 -3.49 13.78 -7.33
C THR A 43 -3.38 12.27 -7.54
N PHE A 44 -2.26 11.79 -8.09
CA PHE A 44 -2.00 10.35 -8.26
C PHE A 44 -1.94 9.60 -6.92
N ALA A 45 -1.27 10.19 -5.92
CA ALA A 45 -1.15 9.61 -4.60
C ALA A 45 -2.51 9.52 -3.88
N ILE A 46 -3.34 10.57 -3.98
CA ILE A 46 -4.71 10.53 -3.44
C ILE A 46 -5.56 9.48 -4.16
N ALA A 47 -5.51 9.43 -5.48
CA ALA A 47 -6.24 8.42 -6.25
C ALA A 47 -5.82 7.00 -5.85
N ALA A 48 -4.51 6.76 -5.65
CA ALA A 48 -4.01 5.48 -5.14
C ALA A 48 -4.55 5.16 -3.75
N TYR A 49 -4.56 6.14 -2.84
CA TYR A 49 -5.06 5.96 -1.48
C TYR A 49 -6.56 5.62 -1.44
N VAL A 50 -7.38 6.29 -2.24
CA VAL A 50 -8.82 5.98 -2.31
C VAL A 50 -9.05 4.59 -2.90
N LEU A 51 -8.31 4.23 -3.95
CA LEU A 51 -8.44 2.95 -4.62
C LEU A 51 -7.92 1.78 -3.78
N VAL A 52 -6.98 1.97 -2.85
CA VAL A 52 -6.40 0.86 -2.08
C VAL A 52 -7.44 0.10 -1.29
N TRP A 53 -8.37 0.81 -0.67
CA TRP A 53 -9.40 0.20 0.17
C TRP A 53 -10.39 -0.61 -0.66
N PHE A 54 -10.76 -0.10 -1.83
CA PHE A 54 -11.64 -0.81 -2.75
C PHE A 54 -10.93 -2.03 -3.36
N ALA A 55 -9.70 -1.86 -3.83
CA ALA A 55 -8.91 -2.94 -4.40
C ALA A 55 -8.64 -4.05 -3.38
N LEU A 56 -8.35 -3.70 -2.11
CA LEU A 56 -8.16 -4.66 -1.04
C LEU A 56 -9.44 -5.44 -0.71
N LEU A 57 -10.60 -4.77 -0.72
CA LEU A 57 -11.89 -5.42 -0.50
C LEU A 57 -12.21 -6.42 -1.62
N VAL A 58 -12.03 -6.03 -2.89
CA VAL A 58 -12.20 -6.93 -4.04
C VAL A 58 -11.24 -8.11 -3.95
N THR A 59 -9.98 -7.85 -3.60
CA THR A 59 -8.95 -8.88 -3.44
C THR A 59 -9.32 -9.88 -2.33
N ALA A 60 -9.77 -9.40 -1.17
CA ALA A 60 -10.16 -10.24 -0.05
C ALA A 60 -11.39 -11.10 -0.37
N ILE A 61 -12.37 -10.57 -1.11
CA ILE A 61 -13.54 -11.33 -1.58
C ILE A 61 -13.12 -12.38 -2.60
N SER A 62 -12.27 -12.00 -3.57
CA SER A 62 -11.80 -12.90 -4.63
C SER A 62 -11.02 -14.09 -4.06
N VAL A 63 -10.13 -13.84 -3.10
CA VAL A 63 -9.30 -14.85 -2.45
C VAL A 63 -10.08 -15.64 -1.38
N GLY A 64 -11.06 -15.01 -0.71
CA GLY A 64 -11.84 -15.61 0.37
C GLY A 64 -12.79 -16.71 -0.11
N GLY A 65 -13.43 -16.54 -1.26
CA GLY A 65 -14.29 -17.54 -1.90
C GLY A 65 -15.34 -18.21 -0.99
N ASN A 66 -15.96 -19.31 -1.46
CA ASN A 66 -16.99 -20.03 -0.68
C ASN A 66 -16.41 -20.91 0.46
N ASN A 67 -15.13 -21.29 0.41
CA ASN A 67 -14.53 -22.28 1.34
C ASN A 67 -13.18 -21.85 1.95
N HIS A 68 -12.68 -20.64 1.69
CA HIS A 68 -11.33 -20.22 2.07
C HIS A 68 -11.30 -18.91 2.87
N LEU A 69 -12.21 -18.78 3.84
CA LEU A 69 -12.24 -17.66 4.81
C LEU A 69 -10.86 -17.39 5.44
N SER A 70 -10.08 -18.43 5.72
CA SER A 70 -8.73 -18.30 6.28
C SER A 70 -7.76 -17.50 5.39
N SER A 71 -7.85 -17.67 4.06
CA SER A 71 -6.98 -16.93 3.12
C SER A 71 -7.34 -15.45 3.10
N GLY A 72 -8.62 -15.10 3.20
CA GLY A 72 -9.05 -13.69 3.35
C GLY A 72 -8.49 -13.04 4.62
N PHE A 73 -8.51 -13.77 5.75
CA PHE A 73 -7.90 -13.31 7.01
C PHE A 73 -6.37 -13.18 6.90
N GLU A 74 -5.69 -14.08 6.19
CA GLU A 74 -4.25 -13.99 5.93
C GLU A 74 -3.90 -12.71 5.14
N VAL A 75 -4.66 -12.37 4.08
CA VAL A 75 -4.47 -11.12 3.32
C VAL A 75 -4.63 -9.91 4.23
N ILE A 76 -5.73 -9.84 4.99
CA ILE A 76 -5.98 -8.70 5.87
C ILE A 76 -4.91 -8.59 6.95
N GLY A 77 -4.52 -9.71 7.56
CA GLY A 77 -3.48 -9.77 8.59
C GLY A 77 -2.13 -9.29 8.09
N LEU A 78 -1.68 -9.79 6.93
CA LEU A 78 -0.41 -9.37 6.32
C LEU A 78 -0.43 -7.90 5.88
N PHE A 79 -1.58 -7.40 5.41
CA PHE A 79 -1.75 -5.99 5.05
C PHE A 79 -1.61 -5.09 6.27
N LEU A 80 -2.33 -5.43 7.35
CA LEU A 80 -2.25 -4.70 8.62
C LEU A 80 -0.84 -4.76 9.22
N PHE A 81 -0.15 -5.90 9.08
CA PHE A 81 1.23 -6.05 9.51
C PHE A 81 2.18 -5.09 8.77
N GLY A 82 2.08 -5.02 7.44
CA GLY A 82 2.88 -4.08 6.65
C GLY A 82 2.56 -2.61 6.95
N LEU A 83 1.28 -2.30 7.13
CA LEU A 83 0.82 -0.96 7.51
C LEU A 83 1.35 -0.57 8.90
N GLY A 84 1.26 -1.47 9.87
CA GLY A 84 1.76 -1.26 11.23
C GLY A 84 3.28 -1.09 11.26
N LEU A 85 4.03 -1.99 10.62
CA LEU A 85 5.49 -1.91 10.56
C LEU A 85 5.98 -0.56 10.01
N TYR A 86 5.36 -0.08 8.92
CA TYR A 86 5.75 1.20 8.34
C TYR A 86 5.39 2.39 9.24
N THR A 87 4.18 2.38 9.81
CA THR A 87 3.67 3.46 10.68
C THR A 87 4.47 3.58 11.98
N PHE A 88 4.72 2.46 12.67
CA PHE A 88 5.49 2.46 13.93
C PHE A 88 7.00 2.62 13.68
N GLY A 89 7.51 2.07 12.57
CA GLY A 89 8.92 2.17 12.19
C GLY A 89 9.33 3.55 11.65
N LYS A 90 8.38 4.47 11.41
CA LYS A 90 8.60 5.76 10.76
C LYS A 90 9.36 5.58 9.44
N GLY A 91 8.82 4.77 8.54
CA GLY A 91 9.48 4.37 7.30
C GLY A 91 9.98 5.54 6.44
N THR A 92 9.32 6.69 6.52
CA THR A 92 9.73 7.95 5.85
C THR A 92 11.10 8.48 6.28
N ARG A 93 11.61 8.10 7.46
CA ARG A 93 12.95 8.46 7.94
C ARG A 93 14.07 7.78 7.15
N PHE A 94 13.83 6.59 6.61
CA PHE A 94 14.83 5.78 5.91
C PHE A 94 14.84 6.01 4.40
N VAL A 95 13.89 6.79 3.89
CA VAL A 95 13.68 7.01 2.46
C VAL A 95 14.15 8.41 2.08
N SER A 96 14.99 8.53 1.05
CA SER A 96 15.41 9.83 0.52
C SER A 96 14.25 10.56 -0.19
N SER A 97 14.27 11.89 -0.21
CA SER A 97 13.21 12.71 -0.80
C SER A 97 12.96 12.36 -2.28
N GLN A 98 14.02 12.04 -3.04
CA GLN A 98 13.90 11.62 -4.44
C GLN A 98 13.15 10.29 -4.57
N LEU A 99 13.42 9.34 -3.67
CA LEU A 99 12.82 8.01 -3.69
C LEU A 99 11.36 8.04 -3.22
N GLN A 100 11.04 8.94 -2.28
CA GLN A 100 9.67 9.17 -1.82
C GLN A 100 8.77 9.74 -2.93
N LEU A 101 9.28 10.65 -3.76
CA LEU A 101 8.56 11.14 -4.94
C LEU A 101 8.26 10.02 -5.95
N TRP A 102 9.19 9.11 -6.17
CA TRP A 102 8.98 7.95 -7.03
C TRP A 102 7.97 6.98 -6.45
N LEU A 103 8.01 6.72 -5.14
CA LEU A 103 7.02 5.92 -4.44
C LEU A 103 5.60 6.49 -4.63
N TYR A 104 5.43 7.82 -4.57
CA TYR A 104 4.13 8.43 -4.83
C TYR A 104 3.65 8.32 -6.28
N ARG A 105 4.56 8.45 -7.25
CA ARG A 105 4.23 8.31 -8.67
C ARG A 105 3.87 6.87 -9.03
N LEU A 106 4.56 5.90 -8.45
CA LEU A 106 4.38 4.46 -8.71
C LEU A 106 3.33 3.81 -7.81
N ALA A 107 2.82 4.52 -6.79
CA ALA A 107 1.85 3.97 -5.85
C ALA A 107 0.60 3.43 -6.56
N LEU A 108 0.00 4.20 -7.47
CA LEU A 108 -1.23 3.81 -8.17
C LEU A 108 -1.03 2.56 -9.06
N PRO A 109 -0.10 2.54 -10.02
CA PRO A 109 0.10 1.34 -10.85
C PRO A 109 0.61 0.16 -10.03
N GLY A 110 1.49 0.38 -9.05
CA GLY A 110 2.04 -0.68 -8.20
C GLY A 110 0.97 -1.35 -7.34
N LEU A 111 0.05 -0.58 -6.79
CA LEU A 111 -1.08 -1.07 -6.01
C LEU A 111 -2.03 -1.89 -6.88
N LEU A 112 -2.43 -1.37 -8.04
CA LEU A 112 -3.35 -2.09 -8.95
C LEU A 112 -2.73 -3.40 -9.45
N LEU A 113 -1.44 -3.39 -9.81
CA LEU A 113 -0.74 -4.62 -10.20
C LEU A 113 -0.66 -5.60 -9.04
N SER A 114 -0.33 -5.14 -7.84
CA SER A 114 -0.23 -6.00 -6.66
C SER A 114 -1.58 -6.62 -6.33
N CYS A 115 -2.65 -5.83 -6.24
CA CYS A 115 -4.01 -6.32 -5.99
C CYS A 115 -4.51 -7.26 -7.10
N GLY A 116 -4.20 -6.97 -8.37
CA GLY A 116 -4.53 -7.84 -9.50
C GLY A 116 -3.81 -9.19 -9.43
N LEU A 117 -2.50 -9.18 -9.11
CA LEU A 117 -1.72 -10.40 -8.92
C LEU A 117 -2.22 -11.19 -7.70
N ILE A 118 -2.52 -10.53 -6.59
CA ILE A 118 -3.09 -11.19 -5.40
C ILE A 118 -4.46 -11.81 -5.74
N SER A 119 -5.30 -11.12 -6.51
CA SER A 119 -6.62 -11.65 -6.89
C SER A 119 -6.55 -12.84 -7.86
N TYR A 120 -5.51 -12.89 -8.70
CA TYR A 120 -5.35 -13.97 -9.69
C TYR A 120 -4.59 -15.19 -9.13
N PHE A 121 -3.59 -14.97 -8.26
CA PHE A 121 -2.71 -16.03 -7.74
C PHE A 121 -2.99 -16.41 -6.28
N GLY A 122 -3.82 -15.65 -5.57
CA GLY A 122 -4.14 -15.82 -4.14
C GLY A 122 -5.21 -16.87 -3.86
#